data_AF-A0A7C2XC38-F1
#
_entry.id   AF-A0A7C2XC38-F1
#
_cell.length_a   1.000
_cell.length_b   1.000
_cell.length_c   1.000
_cell.angle_alpha   90.00
_cell.angle_beta   90.00
_cell.angle_gamma   90.00
#
_symmetry.space_group_name_H-M   'P 1'
#
loop_
_entity.id
_entity.type
_entity.pdbx_description
1 polymer ?
#
loop_
_entity_poly.entity_id
_entity_poly.type
_entity_poly.pdbx_seq_one_letter_code
_entity_poly.pdbx_strand_id
1 'polypeptide(L)' 'MILNLVITLGVIIGVVLLVVWAVRRIGAAGPGSVTYPGSGQPSAREILQTRYARGEITREQYLEMLADLS' A
#
# COMPACT_ATOMS: atom_id res chain seq x y z
N MET A 1 -24.14 -35.10 7.18
CA MET A 1 -23.49 -34.18 8.15
C MET A 1 -22.20 -33.56 7.61
N ILE A 2 -21.28 -34.35 7.05
CA ILE A 2 -20.01 -33.86 6.47
C ILE A 2 -20.17 -32.79 5.37
N LEU A 3 -21.21 -32.87 4.54
CA LEU A 3 -21.44 -31.95 3.42
C LEU A 3 -21.68 -30.51 3.90
N ASN A 4 -22.46 -30.33 4.97
CA ASN A 4 -22.70 -29.02 5.56
C ASN A 4 -21.40 -28.43 6.12
N LEU A 5 -20.54 -29.27 6.72
CA LEU A 5 -19.26 -28.85 7.27
C LEU A 5 -18.31 -28.32 6.18
N VAL A 6 -18.25 -29.01 5.04
CA VAL A 6 -17.42 -28.60 3.89
C VAL A 6 -17.93 -27.30 3.27
N ILE A 7 -19.26 -27.14 3.13
CA ILE A 7 -19.87 -25.91 2.61
C ILE A 7 -19.55 -24.72 3.52
N THR A 8 -19.74 -24.87 4.84
CA THR A 8 -19.42 -23.82 5.81
C THR A 8 -17.94 -23.46 5.78
N LEU A 9 -17.05 -24.45 5.69
CA LEU A 9 -15.61 -24.22 5.63
C LEU A 9 -15.20 -23.47 4.34
N GLY A 10 -15.80 -23.83 3.20
CA GLY A 10 -15.58 -23.14 1.93
C GLY A 10 -16.04 -21.68 1.97
N VAL A 11 -17.21 -21.41 2.57
CA VAL A 11 -17.72 -20.04 2.75
C VAL A 11 -16.77 -19.21 3.60
N ILE A 12 -16.27 -19.77 4.72
CA ILE A 12 -15.31 -19.07 5.58
C ILE A 12 -14.02 -18.72 4.82
N ILE A 13 -13.45 -19.66 4.07
CA ILE A 13 -12.24 -19.42 3.28
C ILE A 13 -12.50 -18.33 2.22
N GLY A 14 -13.64 -18.39 1.54
CA GLY A 14 -14.04 -17.37 0.56
C GLY A 14 -14.16 -15.97 1.16
N VAL A 15 -14.78 -15.86 2.34
CA VAL A 15 -14.90 -14.59 3.08
C VAL A 15 -13.54 -14.07 3.51
N VAL A 16 -12.67 -14.93 4.05
CA VAL A 16 -11.30 -14.54 4.46
C VAL A 16 -10.51 -14.03 3.25
N LEU A 17 -10.56 -14.71 2.11
CA LEU A 17 -9.92 -14.24 0.87
C LEU A 17 -10.48 -12.90 0.41
N LEU A 18 -11.80 -12.70 0.47
CA LEU A 18 -12.44 -11.43 0.12
C LEU A 18 -12.00 -10.30 1.05
N VAL A 19 -11.92 -10.54 2.35
CA VAL A 19 -11.46 -9.55 3.34
C VAL A 19 -9.99 -9.22 3.12
N VAL A 20 -9.13 -10.23 2.95
CA VAL A 20 -7.69 -10.02 2.67
C VAL A 20 -7.50 -9.24 1.37
N TRP A 21 -8.28 -9.56 0.34
CA TRP A 21 -8.25 -8.84 -0.93
C TRP A 21 -8.76 -7.40 -0.80
N ALA A 22 -9.84 -7.17 -0.06
CA ALA A 22 -10.38 -5.84 0.18
C ALA A 22 -9.39 -4.97 0.97
N VAL A 23 -8.80 -5.51 2.05
CA VAL A 23 -7.79 -4.81 2.85
C VAL A 23 -6.53 -4.53 2.02
N ARG A 24 -6.06 -5.49 1.22
CA ARG A 24 -4.94 -5.26 0.29
C ARG A 24 -5.25 -4.19 -0.75
N ARG A 25 -6.46 -4.16 -1.29
CA ARG A 25 -6.91 -3.17 -2.27
C ARG A 25 -7.02 -1.77 -1.65
N ILE A 26 -7.53 -1.67 -0.42
CA ILE A 26 -7.67 -0.39 0.30
C ILE A 26 -6.29 0.12 0.75
N GLY A 27 -5.40 -0.77 1.21
CA GLY A 27 -4.02 -0.42 1.56
C GLY A 27 -3.16 0.00 0.35
N ALA A 28 -3.45 -0.53 -0.85
CA ALA A 28 -2.83 -0.09 -2.10
C ALA A 28 -3.40 1.24 -2.65
N ALA A 29 -4.55 1.68 -2.13
CA ALA A 29 -5.20 2.95 -2.45
C ALA A 29 -4.95 4.03 -1.39
N GLY A 30 -3.81 3.98 -0.70
CA GLY A 30 -3.28 5.17 -0.03
C GLY A 30 -3.06 6.28 -1.08
N PRO A 31 -3.34 7.56 -0.76
CA PRO A 31 -3.14 8.65 -1.70
C PRO A 31 -1.64 8.82 -1.97
N GLY A 32 -1.09 8.11 -2.96
CA GLY A 32 0.31 8.27 -3.34
C GLY A 32 0.95 7.20 -4.22
N SER A 33 0.47 5.96 -4.31
CA SER A 33 1.22 4.91 -5.03
C SER A 33 0.41 4.27 -6.15
N VAL A 34 0.44 4.91 -7.33
CA VAL A 34 0.30 4.21 -8.61
C VAL A 34 1.50 3.27 -8.74
N THR A 35 1.42 2.10 -8.12
CA THR A 35 2.44 1.06 -8.28
C THR A 35 2.27 0.42 -9.66
N TYR A 36 3.04 0.93 -10.62
CA TYR A 36 3.36 0.20 -11.84
C TYR A 36 3.98 -1.16 -11.44
N PRO A 37 3.61 -2.27 -12.09
CA PRO A 37 4.20 -3.57 -11.83
C PRO A 37 5.59 -3.61 -12.49
N GLY A 38 6.60 -3.16 -11.77
CA GLY A 38 7.98 -3.14 -12.22
C GLY A 38 8.94 -2.80 -11.08
N SER A 39 9.41 -3.84 -10.40
CA SER A 39 10.77 -3.94 -9.83
C SER A 39 11.51 -2.65 -9.41
N GLY A 40 11.76 -2.53 -8.10
CA GLY A 40 13.02 -1.95 -7.59
C GLY A 40 12.92 -0.52 -7.07
N GLN A 41 12.99 -0.42 -5.73
CA GLN A 41 13.21 0.77 -4.91
C GLN A 41 12.09 1.84 -4.94
N PRO A 42 11.62 2.30 -3.75
CA PRO A 42 10.78 3.48 -3.68
C PRO A 42 11.54 4.64 -4.34
N SER A 43 10.85 5.36 -5.22
CA SER A 43 11.45 6.49 -5.91
C SER A 43 11.91 7.52 -4.87
N ALA A 44 13.04 8.19 -5.08
CA ALA A 44 13.61 9.10 -4.07
C ALA A 44 12.60 10.16 -3.58
N ARG A 45 11.68 10.58 -4.46
CA ARG A 45 10.48 11.38 -4.15
C ARG A 45 9.53 10.77 -3.11
N GLU A 46 9.26 9.46 -3.15
CA GLU A 46 8.42 8.77 -2.15
C GLU A 46 9.12 8.68 -0.78
N ILE A 47 10.45 8.51 -0.78
CA ILE A 47 11.25 8.53 0.45
C ILE A 47 11.19 9.93 1.09
N LEU A 48 11.38 10.98 0.29
CA LEU A 48 11.27 12.38 0.72
C LEU A 48 9.89 12.71 1.27
N GLN A 49 8.83 12.30 0.56
CA GLN A 49 7.45 12.53 1.00
C GLN A 49 7.15 11.83 2.34
N THR A 50 7.66 10.61 2.52
CA THR A 50 7.49 9.86 3.78
C THR A 50 8.17 10.58 4.96
N ARG A 51 9.38 11.10 4.75
CA ARG A 51 10.12 11.85 5.79
C ARG A 51 9.46 13.19 6.11
N TYR A 52 8.94 13.88 5.10
CA TYR A 52 8.19 15.12 5.30
C TYR A 52 6.91 14.88 6.11
N ALA A 53 6.17 13.80 5.80
CA ALA A 53 4.97 13.42 6.54
C ALA A 53 5.26 13.05 8.01
N ARG A 54 6.43 12.47 8.28
CA ARG A 54 6.91 12.22 9.66
C ARG A 54 7.40 13.48 10.37
N GLY A 55 7.54 14.60 9.67
CA GLY A 55 8.14 15.83 10.21
C GLY A 55 9.66 15.73 10.40
N GLU A 56 10.31 14.72 9.83
CA GLU A 56 11.78 14.55 9.88
C GLU A 56 12.50 15.57 8.99
N ILE A 57 11.79 16.13 8.00
CA ILE A 57 12.28 17.21 7.13
C ILE A 57 11.27 18.34 7.05
N THR A 58 11.77 19.56 6.95
CA THR A 58 10.95 20.77 6.77
C THR A 58 10.49 20.92 5.32
N ARG A 59 9.49 21.80 5.10
CA ARG A 59 8.96 22.06 3.76
C ARG A 59 10.03 22.63 2.83
N GLU A 60 10.91 23.51 3.32
CA GLU A 60 11.99 24.05 2.49
C GLU A 60 12.95 22.95 2.01
N GLN A 61 13.40 22.10 2.94
CA GLN A 61 14.29 20.98 2.63
C GLN A 61 13.66 20.00 1.64
N TYR A 62 12.36 19.71 1.79
CA TYR A 62 11.63 18.86 0.84
C TYR A 62 11.63 19.43 -0.58
N LEU A 63 11.39 20.74 -0.73
CA LEU A 63 11.35 21.40 -2.03
C LEU A 63 12.73 21.46 -2.70
N GLU A 64 13.78 21.71 -1.92
CA GLU A 64 15.17 21.72 -2.40
C GLU A 64 15.56 20.34 -2.95
N MET A 65 15.30 19.27 -2.20
CA MET A 65 15.58 17.90 -2.64
C MET A 65 14.69 17.45 -3.80
N LEU A 66 13.46 17.98 -3.91
CA LEU A 66 12.59 17.76 -5.07
C LEU A 66 13.14 18.41 -6.34
N ALA A 67 13.69 19.61 -6.21
CA ALA A 67 14.29 20.35 -7.32
C ALA A 67 15.63 19.74 -7.76
N ASP A 68 16.38 19.13 -6.83
CA ASP A 68 17.61 18.39 -7.15
C ASP A 68 17.34 17.08 -7.91
N LEU A 69 16.15 16.50 -7.72
CA LEU A 69 15.76 15.23 -8.34
C LEU A 69 15.20 15.36 -9.77
N SER A 70 15.12 16.58 -10.32
CA SER A 70 14.63 16.85 -11.69
C SER A 70 15.75 16.84 -12.72
#